data_AF-A0A6P1I8F2-F1
#
_entry.id   AF-A0A6P1I8F2-F1
#
_cell.length_a   1.000
_cell.length_b   1.000
_cell.length_c   1.000
_cell.angle_alpha   90.00
_cell.angle_beta   90.00
_cell.angle_gamma   90.00
#
_symmetry.space_group_name_H-M   'P 1'
#
loop_
_entity.id
_entity.type
_entity.pdbx_description
1 polymer ?
#
loop_
_entity_poly.entity_id
_entity_poly.type
_entity_poly.pdbx_seq_one_letter_code
_entity_poly.pdbx_strand_id
1 'polypeptide(L)'
;MAAFKLLYGWALAVGHIARSPVLTTTVRRRDGTVLEVANNRPKDVRASNVKWLTPRTYRLWRDIGLRGYDAAGLPQQGWRGRNDGRNAAFADLLFDSGLRLREGGSLLAPEVPHALEDQVYYEGTVAAAIAKRRERMFYVSAAALAGVTTYMATTRRAAIRRAQRQGRYHRLPGMRIVTRISLSKDCRVEWEDRLGRRGEDAIRLIGERGRRLLFIEGTSGLEPLALWLTEGGMPMDYRSWEAVFRSANQRCAQFGKPIITTPHVCRHSFALKMLVTLHRALDQRFGLSREERDDLRKVYGDAFALVKDLLGHRSEQPTRETYLNPRELHQTGENLLVA
;
A
#
# COMPACT_ATOMS: atom_id res chain seq x y z
N MET A 1 -28.42 19.09 -1.95
CA MET A 1 -29.66 18.26 -1.93
C MET A 1 -30.50 18.41 -0.67
N ALA A 2 -29.94 18.31 0.55
CA ALA A 2 -30.73 18.44 1.78
C ALA A 2 -31.43 19.82 1.92
N ALA A 3 -30.73 20.91 1.55
CA ALA A 3 -31.29 22.26 1.52
C ALA A 3 -32.48 22.40 0.55
N PHE A 4 -32.41 21.79 -0.65
CA PHE A 4 -33.53 21.79 -1.59
C PHE A 4 -34.72 20.96 -1.11
N LYS A 5 -34.50 19.83 -0.42
CA LYS A 5 -35.59 19.05 0.20
C LYS A 5 -36.32 19.86 1.28
N LEU A 6 -35.57 20.60 2.10
CA LEU A 6 -36.14 21.48 3.13
C LEU A 6 -36.89 22.67 2.51
N LEU A 7 -36.32 23.31 1.49
CA LEU A 7 -36.93 24.45 0.80
C LEU A 7 -38.23 24.06 0.09
N TYR A 8 -38.24 22.99 -0.71
CA TYR A 8 -39.44 22.55 -1.42
C TYR A 8 -40.45 21.86 -0.49
N GLY A 9 -39.99 21.28 0.62
CA GLY A 9 -40.87 20.79 1.68
C GLY A 9 -41.63 21.94 2.38
N TRP A 10 -40.93 23.04 2.68
CA TRP A 10 -41.55 24.26 3.20
C TRP A 10 -42.51 24.88 2.18
N ALA A 11 -42.12 24.99 0.91
CA ALA A 11 -42.96 25.58 -0.14
C ALA A 11 -44.26 24.80 -0.40
N LEU A 12 -44.24 23.47 -0.24
CA LEU A 12 -45.44 22.62 -0.23
C LEU A 12 -46.33 22.89 0.99
N ALA A 13 -45.73 22.94 2.18
CA ALA A 13 -46.47 23.12 3.43
C ALA A 13 -47.19 24.48 3.51
N VAL A 14 -46.64 25.51 2.87
CA VAL A 14 -47.21 26.86 2.78
C VAL A 14 -48.10 27.03 1.53
N GLY A 15 -48.23 26.01 0.69
CA GLY A 15 -49.16 26.00 -0.46
C GLY A 15 -48.68 26.78 -1.69
N HIS A 16 -47.41 27.18 -1.76
CA HIS A 16 -46.84 27.91 -2.90
C HIS A 16 -46.60 27.04 -4.14
N ILE A 17 -46.55 25.71 -3.97
CA ILE A 17 -46.42 24.74 -5.07
C ILE A 17 -47.32 23.53 -4.81
N ALA A 18 -47.91 22.98 -5.86
CA ALA A 18 -48.79 21.81 -5.76
C ALA A 18 -48.04 20.48 -5.57
N ARG A 19 -46.76 20.41 -5.98
CA ARG A 19 -45.93 19.20 -5.85
C ARG A 19 -44.45 19.55 -5.79
N SER A 20 -43.69 18.86 -4.94
CA SER A 20 -42.23 19.01 -4.88
C SER A 20 -41.57 18.38 -6.11
N PRO A 21 -40.64 19.09 -6.79
CA PRO A 21 -39.86 18.53 -7.89
C PRO A 21 -38.77 17.54 -7.43
N VAL A 22 -38.56 17.38 -6.12
CA VAL A 22 -37.56 16.44 -5.57
C VAL A 22 -38.20 15.06 -5.39
N LEU A 23 -38.01 14.17 -6.37
CA LEU A 23 -38.43 12.76 -6.28
C LEU A 23 -37.69 12.06 -5.13
N THR A 24 -38.39 11.31 -4.27
CA THR A 24 -37.82 10.51 -3.17
C THR A 24 -38.06 9.01 -3.37
N THR A 25 -37.13 8.18 -2.92
CA THR A 25 -37.26 6.72 -2.81
C THR A 25 -37.07 6.32 -1.36
N THR A 26 -37.93 5.42 -0.92
CA THR A 26 -37.92 4.84 0.42
C THR A 26 -36.84 3.78 0.52
N VAL A 27 -35.84 4.01 1.38
CA VAL A 27 -34.76 3.05 1.64
C VAL A 27 -34.91 2.50 3.05
N ARG A 28 -35.03 1.17 3.17
CA ARG A 28 -35.12 0.48 4.44
C ARG A 28 -33.72 0.07 4.90
N ARG A 29 -33.30 0.52 6.09
CA ARG A 29 -32.03 0.12 6.71
C ARG A 29 -32.14 -1.26 7.35
N ARG A 30 -30.97 -1.88 7.61
CA ARG A 30 -30.87 -3.20 8.28
C ARG A 30 -31.39 -3.20 9.73
N ASP A 31 -31.53 -2.03 10.34
CA ASP A 31 -32.11 -1.81 11.68
C ASP A 31 -33.63 -1.63 11.65
N GLY A 32 -34.27 -1.76 10.48
CA GLY A 32 -35.72 -1.61 10.32
C GLY A 32 -36.20 -0.17 10.10
N THR A 33 -35.33 0.85 10.22
CA THR A 33 -35.73 2.24 9.97
C THR A 33 -35.96 2.52 8.49
N VAL A 34 -37.05 3.25 8.22
CA VAL A 34 -37.47 3.67 6.88
C VAL A 34 -37.06 5.12 6.67
N LEU A 35 -36.21 5.38 5.67
CA LEU A 35 -35.71 6.71 5.34
C LEU A 35 -36.10 7.11 3.93
N GLU A 36 -36.72 8.28 3.78
CA GLU A 36 -36.98 8.88 2.47
C GLU A 36 -35.75 9.63 1.94
N VAL A 37 -35.11 9.08 0.91
CA VAL A 37 -33.91 9.65 0.27
C VAL A 37 -34.29 10.22 -1.09
N ALA A 38 -33.88 11.46 -1.39
CA ALA A 38 -34.08 12.05 -2.71
C ALA A 38 -33.37 11.23 -3.82
N ASN A 39 -34.09 10.90 -4.89
CA ASN A 39 -33.62 10.09 -6.04
C ASN A 39 -32.41 10.71 -6.72
N ASN A 40 -32.38 12.04 -6.80
CA ASN A 40 -31.29 12.79 -7.43
C ASN A 40 -30.15 13.12 -6.46
N ARG A 41 -30.09 12.50 -5.27
CA ARG A 41 -28.90 12.61 -4.43
C ARG A 41 -27.74 12.02 -5.24
N PRO A 42 -26.69 12.80 -5.58
CA PRO A 42 -25.52 12.24 -6.22
C PRO A 42 -24.99 11.13 -5.31
N LYS A 43 -25.04 9.88 -5.77
CA LYS A 43 -24.42 8.75 -5.04
C LYS A 43 -22.89 8.86 -5.07
N ASP A 44 -22.38 9.70 -5.98
CA ASP A 44 -20.96 9.79 -6.34
C ASP A 44 -20.21 10.96 -5.71
N VAL A 45 -20.86 11.82 -4.91
CA VAL A 45 -20.11 12.79 -4.10
C VAL A 45 -19.88 12.19 -2.72
N ARG A 46 -19.04 11.16 -2.68
CA ARG A 46 -18.18 10.99 -1.51
C ARG A 46 -17.11 12.05 -1.67
N ALA A 47 -17.15 13.11 -0.87
CA ALA A 47 -15.95 13.88 -0.60
C ALA A 47 -14.96 12.94 0.08
N SER A 48 -14.28 12.11 -0.71
CA SER A 48 -13.20 11.29 -0.24
C SER A 48 -12.08 12.26 0.04
N ASN A 49 -11.93 12.65 1.30
CA ASN A 49 -10.81 13.44 1.78
C ASN A 49 -9.56 12.54 1.73
N VAL A 50 -9.12 12.22 0.51
CA VAL A 50 -8.07 11.26 0.23
C VAL A 50 -6.77 11.95 0.57
N LYS A 51 -6.24 11.61 1.74
CA LYS A 51 -4.93 12.07 2.18
C LYS A 51 -3.88 11.33 1.37
N TRP A 52 -3.06 12.08 0.64
CA TRP A 52 -1.84 11.63 -0.02
C TRP A 52 -0.68 12.51 0.46
N LEU A 53 0.54 12.04 0.26
CA LEU A 53 1.76 12.74 0.67
C LEU A 53 2.64 12.99 -0.52
N THR A 54 3.24 14.18 -0.60
CA THR A 54 4.37 14.40 -1.51
C THR A 54 5.55 13.53 -1.07
N PRO A 55 6.47 13.15 -1.99
CA PRO A 55 7.67 12.39 -1.64
C PRO A 55 8.50 13.03 -0.52
N ARG A 56 8.57 14.37 -0.48
CA ARG A 56 9.25 15.13 0.59
C ARG A 56 8.55 14.95 1.94
N THR A 57 7.23 15.08 1.99
CA THR A 57 6.46 14.92 3.23
C THR A 57 6.52 13.49 3.75
N TYR A 58 6.47 12.51 2.85
CA TYR A 58 6.65 11.10 3.19
C TYR A 58 8.04 10.83 3.78
N ARG A 59 9.12 11.35 3.17
CA ARG A 59 10.47 11.22 3.72
C ARG A 59 10.58 11.82 5.12
N LEU A 60 10.03 13.01 5.33
CA LEU A 60 10.01 13.64 6.65
C LEU A 60 9.27 12.77 7.69
N TRP A 61 8.10 12.22 7.34
CA TRP A 61 7.37 11.30 8.20
C TRP A 61 8.16 10.01 8.49
N ARG A 62 8.79 9.41 7.48
CA ARG A 62 9.59 8.20 7.63
C ARG A 62 10.80 8.44 8.50
N ASP A 63 11.53 9.53 8.25
CA ASP A 63 12.78 9.82 8.93
C ASP A 63 12.50 10.16 10.41
N ILE A 64 11.50 11.00 10.71
CA ILE A 64 11.08 11.26 12.09
C ILE A 64 10.48 10.00 12.72
N GLY A 65 9.42 9.45 12.10
CA GLY A 65 8.56 8.44 12.70
C GLY A 65 9.18 7.05 12.81
N LEU A 66 10.07 6.68 11.89
CA LEU A 66 10.61 5.31 11.78
C LEU A 66 12.12 5.20 11.95
N ARG A 67 12.89 6.25 11.60
CA ARG A 67 14.36 6.21 11.61
C ARG A 67 15.00 6.97 12.77
N GLY A 68 14.19 7.65 13.59
CA GLY A 68 14.69 8.29 14.80
C GLY A 68 15.29 9.68 14.59
N TYR A 69 14.90 10.38 13.52
CA TYR A 69 15.28 11.78 13.33
C TYR A 69 14.32 12.70 14.09
N ASP A 70 14.75 13.95 14.31
CA ASP A 70 13.92 15.04 14.82
C ASP A 70 13.35 15.92 13.69
N ALA A 71 12.63 16.98 14.06
CA ALA A 71 12.02 17.91 13.10
C ALA A 71 13.04 18.76 12.32
N ALA A 72 14.27 18.87 12.79
CA ALA A 72 15.38 19.55 12.12
C ALA A 72 16.13 18.60 11.16
N GLY A 73 15.78 17.31 11.14
CA GLY A 73 16.46 16.30 10.33
C GLY A 73 17.77 15.80 10.94
N LEU A 74 17.96 16.00 12.25
CA LEU A 74 19.11 15.48 12.99
C LEU A 74 18.76 14.15 13.67
N PRO A 75 19.72 13.21 13.81
CA PRO A 75 19.50 12.01 14.59
C PRO A 75 19.13 12.35 16.04
N GLN A 76 18.05 11.78 16.55
CA GLN A 76 17.66 11.98 17.94
C GLN A 76 18.64 11.26 18.87
N GLN A 77 19.16 11.97 19.87
CA GLN A 77 19.94 11.36 20.94
C GLN A 77 19.14 10.28 21.68
N GLY A 78 19.80 9.16 21.96
CA GLY A 78 19.19 8.02 22.67
C GLY A 78 18.26 7.17 21.82
N TRP A 79 18.13 7.43 20.51
CA TRP A 79 17.36 6.57 19.61
C TRP A 79 17.98 5.17 19.55
N ARG A 80 17.22 4.17 19.99
CA ARG A 80 17.69 2.77 20.06
C ARG A 80 17.66 2.02 18.73
N GLY A 81 17.07 2.59 17.66
CA GLY A 81 17.04 1.95 16.34
C GLY A 81 16.33 0.59 16.29
N ARG A 82 15.37 0.31 17.19
CA ARG A 82 14.74 -1.02 17.22
C ARG A 82 13.89 -1.25 15.98
N ASN A 83 14.40 -2.08 15.07
CA ASN A 83 13.78 -2.42 13.78
C ASN A 83 13.56 -1.21 12.85
N ASP A 84 14.34 -0.14 12.99
CA ASP A 84 14.25 1.05 12.14
C ASP A 84 14.43 0.72 10.65
N GLY A 85 15.47 -0.04 10.30
CA GLY A 85 15.75 -0.49 8.94
C GLY A 85 14.61 -1.35 8.39
N ARG A 86 14.06 -2.27 9.20
CA ARG A 86 12.87 -3.07 8.81
C ARG A 86 11.67 -2.17 8.54
N ASN A 87 11.38 -1.26 9.45
CA ASN A 87 10.17 -0.44 9.39
C ASN A 87 10.25 0.56 8.23
N ALA A 88 11.40 1.20 8.03
CA ALA A 88 11.66 2.10 6.92
C ALA A 88 11.58 1.35 5.58
N ALA A 89 12.24 0.19 5.46
CA ALA A 89 12.18 -0.63 4.25
C ALA A 89 10.75 -1.06 3.89
N PHE A 90 9.94 -1.45 4.89
CA PHE A 90 8.54 -1.79 4.66
C PHE A 90 7.71 -0.58 4.19
N ALA A 91 7.86 0.55 4.86
CA ALA A 91 7.13 1.77 4.50
C ALA A 91 7.52 2.25 3.09
N ASP A 92 8.82 2.22 2.78
CA ASP A 92 9.36 2.61 1.47
C ASP A 92 8.84 1.70 0.38
N LEU A 93 8.83 0.38 0.62
CA LEU A 93 8.22 -0.58 -0.29
C LEU A 93 6.75 -0.22 -0.56
N LEU A 94 5.92 0.02 0.47
CA LEU A 94 4.51 0.36 0.27
C LEU A 94 4.30 1.69 -0.47
N PHE A 95 5.08 2.71 -0.10
CA PHE A 95 5.00 4.04 -0.71
C PHE A 95 5.42 4.02 -2.17
N ASP A 96 6.38 3.16 -2.53
CA ASP A 96 6.98 3.15 -3.85
C ASP A 96 6.37 2.16 -4.83
N SER A 97 5.70 1.11 -4.33
CA SER A 97 5.07 0.07 -5.17
C SER A 97 3.54 0.09 -5.17
N GLY A 98 2.94 0.85 -4.26
CA GLY A 98 1.48 0.91 -4.10
C GLY A 98 0.85 -0.40 -3.59
N LEU A 99 1.64 -1.34 -3.07
CA LEU A 99 1.12 -2.58 -2.49
C LEU A 99 0.08 -2.30 -1.39
N ARG A 100 -0.94 -3.15 -1.29
CA ARG A 100 -1.82 -3.14 -0.12
C ARG A 100 -1.07 -3.67 1.10
N LEU A 101 -1.51 -3.31 2.30
CA LEU A 101 -0.91 -3.76 3.55
C LEU A 101 -0.74 -5.28 3.62
N ARG A 102 -1.76 -6.05 3.23
CA ARG A 102 -1.67 -7.52 3.18
C ARG A 102 -0.67 -8.00 2.15
N GLU A 103 -0.66 -7.40 0.95
CA GLU A 103 0.20 -7.78 -0.17
C GLU A 103 1.67 -7.59 0.23
N GLY A 104 2.06 -6.36 0.59
CA GLY A 104 3.44 -6.08 1.00
C GLY A 104 3.83 -6.74 2.32
N GLY A 105 2.89 -6.87 3.26
CA GLY A 105 3.15 -7.47 4.58
C GLY A 105 3.25 -8.99 4.59
N SER A 106 2.87 -9.66 3.49
CA SER A 106 2.89 -11.13 3.37
C SER A 106 3.87 -11.64 2.31
N LEU A 107 4.77 -10.79 1.82
CA LEU A 107 5.84 -11.19 0.90
C LEU A 107 6.79 -12.20 1.57
N LEU A 108 7.27 -13.15 0.78
CA LEU A 108 8.35 -14.05 1.12
C LEU A 108 9.68 -13.48 0.60
N ALA A 109 10.79 -13.82 1.26
CA ALA A 109 12.12 -13.39 0.83
C ALA A 109 12.46 -13.79 -0.61
N PRO A 110 12.10 -15.00 -1.11
CA PRO A 110 12.33 -15.35 -2.52
C PRO A 110 11.44 -14.60 -3.52
N GLU A 111 10.39 -13.91 -3.07
CA GLU A 111 9.52 -13.09 -3.95
C GLU A 111 10.04 -11.66 -4.11
N VAL A 112 11.10 -11.29 -3.39
CA VAL A 112 11.75 -9.98 -3.55
C VAL A 112 12.55 -9.99 -4.85
N PRO A 113 12.33 -9.03 -5.76
CA PRO A 113 13.11 -8.92 -6.99
C PRO A 113 14.61 -8.78 -6.69
N HIS A 114 15.45 -9.35 -7.53
CA HIS A 114 16.90 -9.14 -7.41
C HIS A 114 17.29 -7.92 -8.22
N ALA A 115 18.09 -7.03 -7.63
CA ALA A 115 18.64 -5.90 -8.35
C ALA A 115 19.66 -6.42 -9.38
N LEU A 116 19.34 -6.24 -10.66
CA LEU A 116 20.26 -6.36 -11.79
C LEU A 116 20.88 -5.00 -12.09
N GLU A 117 22.12 -4.95 -12.59
CA GLU A 117 22.76 -3.67 -12.91
C GLU A 117 21.91 -2.84 -13.91
N ASP A 118 21.95 -1.51 -13.75
CA ASP A 118 21.36 -0.50 -14.63
C ASP A 118 19.83 -0.39 -14.73
N GLN A 119 19.06 -0.96 -13.79
CA GLN A 119 17.59 -0.72 -13.75
C GLN A 119 17.14 0.24 -12.65
N VAL A 120 16.25 1.16 -13.02
CA VAL A 120 15.63 2.13 -12.10
C VAL A 120 14.47 1.49 -11.31
N TYR A 121 13.75 0.56 -11.94
CA TYR A 121 12.61 -0.16 -11.35
C TYR A 121 12.73 -1.65 -11.62
N TYR A 122 12.28 -2.45 -10.64
CA TYR A 122 12.27 -3.91 -10.70
C TYR A 122 10.85 -4.41 -10.57
N GLU A 123 10.58 -5.49 -11.28
CA GLU A 123 9.29 -6.15 -11.34
C GLU A 123 9.19 -7.27 -10.30
N GLY A 124 8.07 -7.33 -9.59
CA GLY A 124 7.72 -8.41 -8.68
C GLY A 124 6.26 -8.83 -8.81
N THR A 125 5.92 -10.00 -8.28
CA THR A 125 4.57 -10.58 -8.39
C THR A 125 3.85 -10.56 -7.04
N VAL A 126 2.57 -10.18 -7.04
CA VAL A 126 1.67 -10.37 -5.91
C VAL A 126 0.92 -11.68 -6.08
N ALA A 127 1.18 -12.64 -5.19
CA ALA A 127 0.46 -13.90 -5.15
C ALA A 127 -1.07 -13.74 -5.04
N ALA A 128 -1.80 -14.55 -5.81
CA ALA A 128 -3.26 -14.50 -5.89
C ALA A 128 -3.95 -14.58 -4.51
N ALA A 129 -3.49 -15.47 -3.63
CA ALA A 129 -4.11 -15.70 -2.32
C ALA A 129 -3.98 -14.51 -1.33
N ILE A 130 -3.01 -13.62 -1.54
CA ILE A 130 -2.82 -12.41 -0.71
C ILE A 130 -3.32 -11.14 -1.41
N ALA A 131 -3.57 -11.21 -2.71
CA ALA A 131 -4.19 -10.14 -3.47
C ALA A 131 -5.67 -10.00 -3.09
N LYS A 132 -6.20 -8.77 -3.23
CA LYS A 132 -7.64 -8.54 -3.00
C LYS A 132 -8.54 -9.24 -4.04
N ARG A 133 -8.00 -9.55 -5.23
CA ARG A 133 -8.78 -10.04 -6.37
C ARG A 133 -8.03 -11.10 -7.16
N ARG A 134 -7.00 -10.67 -7.89
CA ARG A 134 -6.18 -11.50 -8.76
C ARG A 134 -4.71 -11.18 -8.56
N GLU A 135 -3.89 -12.14 -8.94
CA GLU A 135 -2.46 -11.95 -9.13
C GLU A 135 -2.20 -10.76 -10.05
N ARG A 136 -1.15 -10.00 -9.73
CA ARG A 136 -0.73 -8.83 -10.48
C ARG A 136 0.75 -8.59 -10.28
N MET A 137 1.34 -7.89 -11.23
CA MET A 137 2.69 -7.37 -11.07
C MET A 137 2.67 -6.09 -10.23
N PHE A 138 3.80 -5.79 -9.61
CA PHE A 138 4.12 -4.50 -9.03
C PHE A 138 5.54 -4.13 -9.43
N TYR A 139 5.81 -2.83 -9.46
CA TYR A 139 7.17 -2.31 -9.66
C TYR A 139 7.65 -1.65 -8.38
N VAL A 140 8.95 -1.73 -8.13
CA VAL A 140 9.62 -1.09 -7.00
C VAL A 140 10.93 -0.48 -7.49
N SER A 141 11.24 0.74 -7.05
CA SER A 141 12.48 1.43 -7.40
C SER A 141 13.70 0.74 -6.81
N ALA A 142 14.84 0.92 -7.46
CA ALA A 142 16.14 0.49 -6.95
C ALA A 142 16.40 0.96 -5.52
N ALA A 143 16.02 2.19 -5.18
CA ALA A 143 16.22 2.75 -3.84
C ALA A 143 15.40 2.04 -2.75
N ALA A 144 14.11 1.79 -3.00
CA ALA A 144 13.27 1.07 -2.06
C ALA A 144 13.71 -0.40 -1.93
N LEU A 145 14.09 -1.03 -3.06
CA LEU A 145 14.60 -2.39 -3.08
C LEU A 145 15.93 -2.51 -2.31
N ALA A 146 16.84 -1.55 -2.47
CA ALA A 146 18.10 -1.52 -1.72
C ALA A 146 17.85 -1.51 -0.20
N GLY A 147 16.85 -0.75 0.28
CA GLY A 147 16.45 -0.77 1.69
C GLY A 147 15.97 -2.15 2.17
N VAL A 148 15.18 -2.85 1.36
CA VAL A 148 14.75 -4.23 1.65
C VAL A 148 15.94 -5.19 1.68
N THR A 149 16.85 -5.09 0.70
CA THR A 149 18.07 -5.90 0.62
C THR A 149 18.99 -5.65 1.81
N THR A 150 19.19 -4.39 2.21
CA THR A 150 19.96 -4.05 3.43
C THR A 150 19.31 -4.65 4.67
N TYR A 151 17.99 -4.55 4.83
CA TYR A 151 17.27 -5.18 5.93
C TYR A 151 17.50 -6.70 5.95
N MET A 152 17.35 -7.36 4.80
CA MET A 152 17.57 -8.81 4.65
C MET A 152 18.99 -9.21 5.02
N ALA A 153 20.00 -8.48 4.55
CA ALA A 153 21.41 -8.79 4.79
C ALA A 153 21.86 -8.52 6.24
N THR A 154 21.17 -7.63 6.96
CA THR A 154 21.59 -7.15 8.29
C THR A 154 20.63 -7.58 9.41
N THR A 155 19.68 -6.73 9.77
CA THR A 155 18.84 -6.87 10.96
C THR A 155 17.89 -8.07 10.88
N ARG A 156 17.45 -8.48 9.68
CA ARG A 156 16.71 -9.74 9.49
C ARG A 156 17.55 -10.96 9.89
N ARG A 157 18.77 -11.09 9.36
CA ARG A 157 19.70 -12.18 9.71
C ARG A 157 20.02 -12.19 11.21
N ALA A 158 20.24 -11.02 11.80
CA ALA A 158 20.46 -10.91 13.25
C ALA A 158 19.24 -11.40 14.07
N ALA A 159 18.02 -11.08 13.64
CA ALA A 159 16.79 -11.56 14.27
C ALA A 159 16.63 -13.08 14.14
N ILE A 160 16.97 -13.64 12.97
CA ILE A 160 16.95 -15.09 12.72
C ILE A 160 17.93 -15.82 13.65
N ARG A 161 19.20 -15.39 13.70
CA ARG A 161 20.21 -16.01 14.58
C ARG A 161 19.80 -15.96 16.05
N ARG A 162 19.17 -14.87 16.49
CA ARG A 162 18.64 -14.75 17.85
C ARG A 162 17.50 -15.74 18.11
N ALA A 163 16.59 -15.92 17.16
CA ALA A 163 15.48 -16.87 17.28
C ALA A 163 15.96 -18.33 17.27
N GLN A 164 16.93 -18.65 16.41
CA GLN A 164 17.59 -19.96 16.34
C GLN A 164 18.27 -20.32 17.66
N ARG A 165 19.12 -19.44 18.21
CA ARG A 165 19.79 -19.64 19.51
C ARG A 165 18.81 -19.87 20.67
N GLN A 166 17.58 -19.37 20.56
CA GLN A 166 16.54 -19.53 21.57
C GLN A 166 15.57 -20.68 21.25
N GLY A 167 15.82 -21.45 20.20
CA GLY A 167 15.00 -22.59 19.79
C GLY A 167 13.56 -22.23 19.44
N ARG A 168 13.29 -20.97 19.06
CA ARG A 168 11.92 -20.47 18.90
C ARG A 168 11.17 -21.14 17.76
N TYR A 169 11.86 -21.46 16.67
CA TYR A 169 11.23 -22.07 15.50
C TYR A 169 10.78 -23.50 15.78
N HIS A 170 11.56 -24.28 16.54
CA HIS A 170 11.20 -25.65 16.94
C HIS A 170 9.92 -25.75 17.78
N ARG A 171 9.32 -24.63 18.21
CA ARG A 171 8.06 -24.61 18.95
C ARG A 171 6.84 -24.21 18.11
N LEU A 172 7.03 -23.87 16.83
CA LEU A 172 5.93 -23.49 15.94
C LEU A 172 5.12 -24.70 15.47
N PRO A 173 3.82 -24.81 15.84
CA PRO A 173 2.95 -25.84 15.30
C PRO A 173 2.62 -25.55 13.82
N GLY A 174 2.49 -26.62 13.02
CA GLY A 174 2.13 -26.50 11.60
C GLY A 174 3.23 -25.94 10.69
N MET A 175 4.47 -25.86 11.20
CA MET A 175 5.65 -25.48 10.42
C MET A 175 5.87 -26.45 9.26
N ARG A 176 6.15 -25.91 8.08
CA ARG A 176 6.47 -26.63 6.85
C ARG A 176 7.88 -26.25 6.42
N ILE A 177 8.76 -27.24 6.34
CA ILE A 177 10.14 -27.07 5.89
C ILE A 177 10.15 -27.26 4.39
N VAL A 178 10.39 -26.18 3.67
CA VAL A 178 10.50 -26.12 2.22
C VAL A 178 11.81 -26.79 1.82
N THR A 179 11.71 -27.88 1.07
CA THR A 179 12.84 -28.68 0.59
C THR A 179 13.28 -28.22 -0.80
N ARG A 180 12.35 -27.70 -1.60
CA ARG A 180 12.61 -27.22 -2.96
C ARG A 180 11.69 -26.06 -3.32
N ILE A 181 12.26 -25.06 -3.99
CA ILE A 181 11.52 -23.98 -4.63
C ILE A 181 11.74 -24.13 -6.13
N SER A 182 10.69 -24.46 -6.87
CA SER A 182 10.73 -24.50 -8.32
C SER A 182 10.61 -23.08 -8.88
N LEU A 183 11.52 -22.68 -9.75
CA LEU A 183 11.48 -21.39 -10.46
C LEU A 183 10.61 -21.46 -11.74
N SER A 184 9.72 -22.44 -11.85
CA SER A 184 8.78 -22.54 -12.97
C SER A 184 7.71 -21.45 -12.92
N LYS A 185 6.92 -21.32 -13.99
CA LYS A 185 5.87 -20.29 -14.16
C LYS A 185 4.89 -20.15 -12.98
N ASP A 186 4.66 -21.21 -12.20
CA ASP A 186 3.75 -21.20 -11.03
C ASP A 186 4.46 -21.04 -9.67
N CYS A 187 5.80 -20.99 -9.67
CA CYS A 187 6.69 -20.99 -8.49
C CYS A 187 6.19 -21.91 -7.36
N ARG A 188 6.53 -23.20 -7.43
CA ARG A 188 6.01 -24.22 -6.51
C ARG A 188 6.97 -24.47 -5.35
N VAL A 189 6.41 -24.71 -4.16
CA VAL A 189 7.17 -25.11 -2.97
C VAL A 189 6.82 -26.56 -2.62
N GLU A 190 7.84 -27.40 -2.63
CA GLU A 190 7.79 -28.70 -1.99
C GLU A 190 8.15 -28.53 -0.53
N TRP A 191 7.40 -29.19 0.34
CA TRP A 191 7.61 -29.08 1.78
C TRP A 191 7.42 -30.40 2.50
N GLU A 192 8.08 -30.52 3.64
CA GLU A 192 7.90 -31.58 4.62
C GLU A 192 7.50 -30.95 5.96
N ASP A 193 6.48 -31.49 6.62
CA ASP A 193 6.16 -31.10 7.99
C ASP A 193 6.86 -31.98 9.02
N ARG A 194 6.69 -31.66 10.30
CA ARG A 194 7.37 -32.40 11.38
C ARG A 194 6.89 -33.82 11.60
N LEU A 195 5.76 -34.19 11.01
CA LEU A 195 5.25 -35.55 11.05
C LEU A 195 5.73 -36.37 9.84
N GLY A 196 6.66 -35.83 9.05
CA GLY A 196 7.17 -36.45 7.83
C GLY A 196 6.18 -36.37 6.65
N ARG A 197 5.07 -35.64 6.78
CA ARG A 197 4.12 -35.49 5.68
C ARG A 197 4.71 -34.54 4.66
N ARG A 198 4.72 -34.98 3.41
CA ARG A 198 5.19 -34.19 2.28
C ARG A 198 4.02 -33.64 1.49
N GLY A 199 4.24 -32.46 0.92
CA GLY A 199 3.27 -31.83 0.05
C GLY A 199 3.92 -30.84 -0.90
N GLU A 200 3.14 -30.40 -1.87
CA GLU A 200 3.54 -29.41 -2.85
C GLU A 200 2.42 -28.39 -2.98
N ASP A 201 2.76 -27.10 -2.87
CA ASP A 201 1.82 -26.00 -3.04
C ASP A 201 2.39 -24.98 -4.04
N ALA A 202 1.54 -24.44 -4.91
CA ALA A 202 1.92 -23.27 -5.69
C ALA A 202 2.00 -22.04 -4.77
N ILE A 203 3.13 -21.32 -4.74
CA ILE A 203 3.34 -20.17 -3.83
C ILE A 203 2.22 -19.14 -3.96
N ARG A 204 1.71 -18.94 -5.18
CA ARG A 204 0.62 -17.99 -5.47
C ARG A 204 -0.71 -18.32 -4.76
N LEU A 205 -0.92 -19.58 -4.37
CA LEU A 205 -2.13 -20.07 -3.69
C LEU A 205 -1.99 -20.12 -2.17
N ILE A 206 -0.79 -19.91 -1.63
CA ILE A 206 -0.57 -19.93 -0.18
C ILE A 206 -1.00 -18.59 0.41
N GLY A 207 -2.02 -18.60 1.26
CA GLY A 207 -2.51 -17.41 1.97
C GLY A 207 -1.53 -16.89 3.03
N GLU A 208 -1.84 -15.74 3.64
CA GLU A 208 -0.94 -15.04 4.56
C GLU A 208 -0.58 -15.85 5.81
N ARG A 209 -1.51 -16.71 6.28
CA ARG A 209 -1.26 -17.59 7.43
C ARG A 209 -0.30 -18.71 7.06
N GLY A 210 -0.50 -19.36 5.92
CA GLY A 210 0.37 -20.44 5.43
C GLY A 210 1.79 -19.95 5.15
N ARG A 211 1.92 -18.76 4.55
CA ARG A 211 3.21 -18.10 4.28
C ARG A 211 4.08 -17.89 5.53
N ARG A 212 3.46 -17.61 6.69
CA ARG A 212 4.16 -17.48 7.97
C ARG A 212 4.63 -18.81 8.57
N LEU A 213 4.21 -19.94 8.01
CA LEU A 213 4.59 -21.29 8.45
C LEU A 213 5.63 -21.93 7.52
N LEU A 214 6.07 -21.24 6.46
CA LEU A 214 7.09 -21.73 5.55
C LEU A 214 8.49 -21.38 6.07
N PHE A 215 9.32 -22.40 6.23
CA PHE A 215 10.71 -22.31 6.66
C PHE A 215 11.60 -23.05 5.67
N ILE A 216 12.88 -22.72 5.60
CA ILE A 216 13.89 -23.46 4.84
C ILE A 216 15.03 -23.84 5.79
N GLU A 217 15.69 -24.96 5.53
CA GLU A 217 16.90 -25.32 6.26
C GLU A 217 18.07 -24.46 5.74
N GLY A 218 18.56 -23.55 6.58
CA GLY A 218 19.74 -22.73 6.29
C GLY A 218 21.01 -23.35 6.87
N THR A 219 22.17 -22.76 6.57
CA THR A 219 23.47 -23.24 7.07
C THR A 219 23.59 -23.21 8.60
N SER A 220 22.81 -22.35 9.26
CA SER A 220 22.78 -22.20 10.72
C SER A 220 21.50 -22.73 11.36
N GLY A 221 20.73 -23.53 10.63
CA GLY A 221 19.43 -24.06 11.03
C GLY A 221 18.26 -23.40 10.31
N LEU A 222 17.05 -23.72 10.75
CA LEU A 222 15.79 -23.23 10.20
C LEU A 222 15.73 -21.70 10.04
N GLU A 223 15.29 -21.24 8.88
CA GLU A 223 15.05 -19.83 8.57
C GLU A 223 13.63 -19.64 8.02
N PRO A 224 12.87 -18.62 8.49
CA PRO A 224 11.56 -18.33 7.92
C PRO A 224 11.69 -17.83 6.48
N LEU A 225 10.78 -18.24 5.60
CA LEU A 225 10.67 -17.65 4.26
C LEU A 225 9.98 -16.29 4.29
N ALA A 226 9.17 -15.98 5.30
CA ALA A 226 8.53 -14.68 5.45
C ALA A 226 9.56 -13.54 5.41
N LEU A 227 9.35 -12.53 4.56
CA LEU A 227 10.27 -11.40 4.41
C LEU A 227 10.40 -10.63 5.74
N TRP A 228 9.26 -10.27 6.31
CA TRP A 228 9.18 -9.41 7.49
C TRP A 228 9.12 -10.22 8.79
N LEU A 229 10.08 -9.95 9.67
CA LEU A 229 10.17 -10.59 10.97
C LEU A 229 9.94 -9.58 12.10
N THR A 230 9.34 -10.08 13.19
CA THR A 230 9.31 -9.38 14.48
C THR A 230 10.73 -9.19 15.04
N GLU A 231 10.90 -8.36 16.07
CA GLU A 231 12.19 -8.21 16.76
C GLU A 231 12.74 -9.56 17.27
N GLY A 232 11.82 -10.45 17.62
CA GLY A 232 12.09 -11.81 18.04
C GLY A 232 12.41 -12.79 16.92
N GLY A 233 12.49 -12.36 15.66
CA GLY A 233 12.78 -13.24 14.52
C GLY A 233 11.59 -14.09 14.05
N MET A 234 10.42 -13.99 14.69
CA MET A 234 9.23 -14.70 14.25
C MET A 234 8.58 -14.01 13.04
N PRO A 235 8.01 -14.74 12.08
CA PRO A 235 7.22 -14.17 10.98
C PRO A 235 6.16 -13.19 11.46
N MET A 236 6.18 -11.97 10.92
CA MET A 236 5.30 -10.88 11.34
C MET A 236 3.90 -11.04 10.73
N ASP A 237 2.84 -10.86 11.52
CA ASP A 237 1.47 -10.72 10.97
C ASP A 237 1.35 -9.36 10.26
N TYR A 238 0.80 -9.35 9.05
CA TYR A 238 0.70 -8.13 8.23
C TYR A 238 -0.10 -7.02 8.93
N ARG A 239 -1.04 -7.35 9.83
CA ARG A 239 -1.84 -6.35 10.56
C ARG A 239 -1.00 -5.57 11.58
N SER A 240 0.08 -6.16 12.09
CA SER A 240 0.97 -5.52 13.07
C SER A 240 1.61 -4.24 12.55
N TRP A 241 1.70 -4.08 11.22
CA TRP A 241 2.17 -2.86 10.58
C TRP A 241 1.29 -1.63 10.86
N GLU A 242 -0.01 -1.80 11.14
CA GLU A 242 -0.87 -0.67 11.51
C GLU A 242 -0.40 -0.01 12.82
N ALA A 243 0.06 -0.82 13.78
CA ALA A 243 0.64 -0.30 15.02
C ALA A 243 1.94 0.45 14.76
N VAL A 244 2.81 -0.07 13.88
CA VAL A 244 4.06 0.61 13.49
C VAL A 244 3.77 2.00 12.89
N PHE A 245 2.83 2.09 11.95
CA PHE A 245 2.43 3.38 11.36
C PHE A 245 1.79 4.31 12.40
N ARG A 246 0.97 3.78 13.32
CA ARG A 246 0.38 4.57 14.41
C ARG A 246 1.45 5.16 15.32
N SER A 247 2.42 4.35 15.74
CA SER A 247 3.55 4.82 16.57
C SER A 247 4.38 5.88 15.83
N ALA A 248 4.60 5.70 14.53
CA ALA A 248 5.30 6.69 13.70
C ALA A 248 4.54 8.03 13.64
N ASN A 249 3.22 8.00 13.44
CA ASN A 249 2.38 9.20 13.45
C ASN A 249 2.41 9.93 14.80
N GLN A 250 2.30 9.17 15.90
CA GLN A 250 2.38 9.72 17.26
C GLN A 250 3.72 10.42 17.49
N ARG A 251 4.82 9.78 17.05
CA ARG A 251 6.15 10.36 17.13
C ARG A 251 6.28 11.64 16.29
N CYS A 252 5.79 11.64 15.05
CA CYS A 252 5.80 12.86 14.24
C CYS A 252 5.05 14.01 14.93
N ALA A 253 3.90 13.73 15.55
CA ALA A 253 3.16 14.72 16.34
C ALA A 253 3.97 15.24 17.56
N GLN A 254 4.69 14.38 18.28
CA GLN A 254 5.55 14.78 19.40
C GLN A 254 6.67 15.75 18.97
N PHE A 255 7.19 15.60 17.75
CA PHE A 255 8.17 16.51 17.17
C PHE A 255 7.54 17.72 16.45
N GLY A 256 6.25 18.02 16.70
CA GLY A 256 5.58 19.19 16.13
C GLY A 256 5.28 19.09 14.62
N LYS A 257 5.34 17.87 14.06
CA LYS A 257 5.04 17.59 12.64
C LYS A 257 3.92 16.54 12.58
N PRO A 258 2.62 16.89 12.77
CA PRO A 258 1.52 15.92 12.87
C PRO A 258 1.14 15.29 11.51
N ILE A 259 2.10 14.67 10.83
CA ILE A 259 1.91 13.98 9.56
C ILE A 259 1.26 12.63 9.85
N ILE A 260 0.09 12.40 9.24
CA ILE A 260 -0.68 11.17 9.40
C ILE A 260 -0.52 10.32 8.15
N THR A 261 0.18 9.19 8.32
CA THR A 261 0.37 8.20 7.26
C THR A 261 -0.27 6.88 7.68
N THR A 262 -0.87 6.20 6.72
CA THR A 262 -1.33 4.81 6.86
C THR A 262 -0.87 4.04 5.63
N PRO A 263 -0.87 2.70 5.65
CA PRO A 263 -0.62 1.89 4.46
C PRO A 263 -1.49 2.28 3.26
N HIS A 264 -2.73 2.72 3.54
CA HIS A 264 -3.65 3.23 2.52
C HIS A 264 -3.20 4.58 1.94
N VAL A 265 -2.70 5.49 2.77
CA VAL A 265 -2.12 6.77 2.31
C VAL A 265 -0.87 6.53 1.46
N CYS A 266 0.01 5.59 1.81
CA CYS A 266 1.16 5.21 0.98
C CYS A 266 0.71 4.80 -0.42
N ARG A 267 -0.29 3.92 -0.49
CA ARG A 267 -0.86 3.47 -1.76
C ARG A 267 -1.49 4.60 -2.58
N HIS A 268 -2.17 5.54 -1.92
CA HIS A 268 -2.72 6.70 -2.62
C HIS A 268 -1.65 7.66 -3.14
N SER A 269 -0.59 7.85 -2.36
CA SER A 269 0.54 8.69 -2.71
C SER A 269 1.32 8.10 -3.88
N PHE A 270 1.53 6.77 -3.89
CA PHE A 270 2.10 6.04 -5.01
C PHE A 270 1.34 6.30 -6.31
N ALA A 271 0.02 6.14 -6.28
CA ALA A 271 -0.81 6.31 -7.47
C ALA A 271 -0.68 7.72 -8.07
N LEU A 272 -0.69 8.76 -7.23
CA LEU A 272 -0.51 10.14 -7.69
C LEU A 272 0.92 10.38 -8.20
N LYS A 273 1.94 9.90 -7.47
CA LYS A 273 3.34 9.96 -7.90
C LYS A 273 3.49 9.35 -9.30
N MET A 274 2.98 8.12 -9.49
CA MET A 274 3.08 7.42 -10.77
C MET A 274 2.28 8.10 -11.87
N LEU A 275 1.10 8.65 -11.58
CA LEU A 275 0.33 9.41 -12.55
C LEU A 275 1.13 10.61 -13.06
N VAL A 276 1.76 11.38 -12.16
CA VAL A 276 2.61 12.52 -12.52
C VAL A 276 3.84 12.07 -13.29
N THR A 277 4.52 11.01 -12.86
CA THR A 277 5.71 10.47 -13.55
C THR A 277 5.37 10.00 -14.97
N LEU A 278 4.28 9.26 -15.14
CA LEU A 278 3.86 8.78 -16.46
C LEU A 278 3.44 9.93 -17.37
N HIS A 279 2.71 10.92 -16.87
CA HIS A 279 2.39 12.12 -17.65
C HIS A 279 3.67 12.84 -18.11
N ARG A 280 4.63 13.09 -17.21
CA ARG A 280 5.90 13.73 -17.57
C ARG A 280 6.69 12.91 -18.60
N ALA A 281 6.74 11.58 -18.46
CA ALA A 281 7.43 10.71 -19.40
C ALA A 281 6.77 10.74 -20.79
N LEU A 282 5.44 10.79 -20.85
CA LEU A 282 4.69 10.94 -22.10
C LEU A 282 4.92 12.33 -22.70
N ASP A 283 4.85 13.40 -21.91
CA ASP A 283 5.13 14.77 -22.35
C ASP A 283 6.54 14.90 -22.97
N GLN A 284 7.55 14.32 -22.32
CA GLN A 284 8.93 14.29 -22.81
C GLN A 284 9.09 13.48 -24.10
N ARG A 285 8.42 12.32 -24.18
CA ARG A 285 8.50 11.43 -25.35
C ARG A 285 7.84 12.03 -26.59
N PHE A 286 6.79 12.84 -26.42
CA PHE A 286 6.02 13.43 -27.51
C PHE A 286 6.34 14.91 -27.78
N GLY A 287 7.17 15.57 -26.97
CA GLY A 287 7.64 16.94 -27.23
C GLY A 287 6.54 18.02 -27.19
N LEU A 288 5.50 17.80 -26.39
CA LEU A 288 4.26 18.59 -26.43
C LEU A 288 4.41 20.00 -25.83
N SER A 289 3.79 20.99 -26.48
CA SER A 289 3.68 22.37 -26.00
C SER A 289 2.67 22.53 -24.84
N ARG A 290 2.46 23.75 -24.31
CA ARG A 290 1.52 24.00 -23.20
C ARG A 290 0.06 23.88 -23.59
N GLU A 291 -0.30 24.20 -24.83
CA GLU A 291 -1.67 24.15 -25.33
C GLU A 291 -2.09 22.72 -25.72
N GLU A 292 -1.18 21.95 -26.32
CA GLU A 292 -1.41 20.54 -26.68
C GLU A 292 -1.64 19.64 -25.44
N ARG A 293 -1.14 20.07 -24.27
CA ARG A 293 -1.32 19.38 -22.98
C ARG A 293 -2.77 19.34 -22.49
N ASP A 294 -3.56 20.39 -22.73
CA ASP A 294 -4.95 20.45 -22.25
C ASP A 294 -5.91 19.62 -23.11
N ASP A 295 -5.62 19.48 -24.41
CA ASP A 295 -6.38 18.59 -25.29
C ASP A 295 -5.96 17.11 -25.14
N LEU A 296 -4.68 16.81 -24.91
CA LEU A 296 -4.25 15.44 -24.64
C LEU A 296 -4.68 14.90 -23.26
N ARG A 297 -5.01 15.75 -22.27
CA ARG A 297 -5.67 15.29 -21.02
C ARG A 297 -6.99 14.55 -21.27
N LYS A 298 -7.69 14.85 -22.38
CA LYS A 298 -8.89 14.10 -22.81
C LYS A 298 -8.53 12.74 -23.44
N VAL A 299 -7.28 12.57 -23.90
CA VAL A 299 -6.75 11.40 -24.63
C VAL A 299 -5.94 10.45 -23.73
N TYR A 300 -5.30 10.94 -22.66
CA TYR A 300 -4.46 10.18 -21.71
C TYR A 300 -5.21 9.18 -20.80
N GLY A 301 -6.29 8.56 -21.28
CA GLY A 301 -6.85 7.35 -20.70
C GLY A 301 -5.79 6.29 -20.38
N ASP A 302 -4.71 6.22 -21.16
CA ASP A 302 -3.58 5.30 -20.98
C ASP A 302 -2.84 5.44 -19.64
N ALA A 303 -2.59 6.66 -19.16
CA ALA A 303 -1.90 6.85 -17.88
C ALA A 303 -2.77 6.40 -16.69
N PHE A 304 -4.08 6.65 -16.75
CA PHE A 304 -5.03 6.17 -15.76
C PHE A 304 -5.23 4.65 -15.84
N ALA A 305 -5.20 4.07 -17.05
CA ALA A 305 -5.26 2.64 -17.26
C ALA A 305 -4.03 1.93 -16.67
N LEU A 306 -2.82 2.46 -16.93
CA LEU A 306 -1.57 1.97 -16.34
C LEU A 306 -1.59 2.06 -14.82
N VAL A 307 -2.00 3.20 -14.24
CA VAL A 307 -2.12 3.35 -12.78
C VAL A 307 -3.20 2.41 -12.21
N LYS A 308 -4.34 2.22 -12.90
CA LYS A 308 -5.37 1.24 -12.52
C LYS A 308 -4.77 -0.16 -12.45
N ASP A 309 -3.95 -0.56 -13.42
CA ASP A 309 -3.36 -1.90 -13.46
C ASP A 309 -2.26 -2.07 -12.43
N LEU A 310 -1.39 -1.08 -12.23
CA LEU A 310 -0.41 -1.04 -11.13
C LEU A 310 -1.08 -1.13 -9.75
N LEU A 311 -2.29 -0.57 -9.61
CA LEU A 311 -3.09 -0.68 -8.40
C LEU A 311 -3.96 -1.96 -8.37
N GLY A 312 -4.21 -2.63 -9.48
CA GLY A 312 -5.20 -3.71 -9.55
C GLY A 312 -6.63 -3.25 -9.23
N HIS A 313 -7.03 -2.09 -9.74
CA HIS A 313 -8.42 -1.59 -9.69
C HIS A 313 -9.29 -2.26 -10.77
N ARG A 314 -10.62 -2.35 -10.56
CA ARG A 314 -11.57 -3.05 -11.49
C ARG A 314 -12.05 -2.14 -12.62
N SER A 315 -11.99 -0.83 -12.38
CA SER A 315 -12.41 0.23 -13.27
C SER A 315 -11.46 1.40 -13.03
N GLU A 316 -11.37 2.31 -13.99
CA GLU A 316 -10.67 3.58 -13.85
C GLU A 316 -11.42 4.53 -12.93
N GLN A 317 -12.73 4.34 -12.73
CA GLN A 317 -13.59 5.22 -11.91
C GLN A 317 -13.03 5.49 -10.51
N PRO A 318 -12.64 4.49 -9.68
CA PRO A 318 -12.04 4.78 -8.38
C PRO A 318 -10.75 5.60 -8.44
N THR A 319 -9.94 5.44 -9.48
CA THR A 319 -8.72 6.23 -9.69
C THR A 319 -9.10 7.65 -10.14
N ARG A 320 -10.00 7.77 -11.13
CA ARG A 320 -10.50 9.04 -11.65
C ARG A 320 -11.23 9.87 -10.59
N GLU A 321 -12.21 9.30 -9.90
CA GLU A 321 -12.97 9.96 -8.82
C GLU A 321 -12.07 10.41 -7.65
N THR A 322 -10.98 9.69 -7.39
CA THR A 322 -10.02 10.03 -6.33
C THR A 322 -9.04 11.13 -6.74
N TYR A 323 -8.61 11.17 -8.00
CA TYR A 323 -7.49 12.03 -8.45
C TYR A 323 -7.90 13.18 -9.40
N LEU A 324 -9.10 13.17 -9.96
CA LEU A 324 -9.58 14.20 -10.91
C LEU A 324 -10.50 15.25 -10.27
N ASN A 325 -10.39 15.53 -8.97
CA ASN A 325 -11.05 16.73 -8.44
C ASN A 325 -10.31 17.95 -9.02
N PRO A 326 -10.90 18.74 -9.96
CA PRO A 326 -10.14 19.65 -10.80
C PRO A 326 -9.41 20.76 -10.01
N ARG A 327 -9.92 21.08 -8.81
CA ARG A 327 -9.31 22.08 -7.93
C ARG A 327 -7.96 21.65 -7.34
N GLU A 328 -7.72 20.35 -7.14
CA GLU A 328 -6.48 19.87 -6.52
C GLU A 328 -5.32 19.82 -7.53
N LEU A 329 -5.58 19.48 -8.80
CA LEU A 329 -4.54 19.39 -9.83
C LEU A 329 -3.92 20.74 -10.19
N HIS A 330 -4.71 21.83 -10.23
CA HIS A 330 -4.18 23.17 -10.51
C HIS A 330 -3.22 23.67 -9.42
N GLN A 331 -3.50 23.38 -8.13
CA GLN A 331 -2.59 23.72 -7.02
C GLN A 331 -1.37 22.78 -6.92
N THR A 332 -1.50 21.54 -7.43
CA THR A 332 -0.46 20.50 -7.31
C THR A 332 0.63 20.65 -8.38
N GLY A 333 0.30 21.19 -9.56
CA GLY A 333 1.26 21.45 -10.63
C GLY A 333 2.35 22.45 -10.22
N GLU A 334 1.98 23.53 -9.53
CA GLU A 334 2.92 24.60 -9.14
C GLU A 334 3.85 24.20 -7.99
N ASN A 335 3.37 23.40 -7.03
CA ASN A 335 4.19 22.94 -5.89
C ASN A 335 5.17 21.80 -6.22
N LEU A 336 4.99 21.12 -7.37
CA LEU A 336 5.90 20.08 -7.87
C LEU A 336 6.94 20.61 -8.88
N LEU A 337 6.88 21.91 -9.22
CA LEU A 337 7.79 22.57 -10.16
C LEU A 337 9.04 23.16 -9.49
N VAL A 338 9.10 23.18 -8.15
CA VAL A 338 10.24 23.74 -7.38
C VAL A 338 11.04 22.64 -6.63
N ALA A 339 11.02 21.38 -7.10
CA ALA A 339 11.71 20.27 -6.43
C ALA A 339 12.42 19.31 -7.37
#